data_AF-A0A7C6QJY6-F1
#
_entry.id   AF-A0A7C6QJY6-F1
#
_cell.length_a   1.000
_cell.length_b   1.000
_cell.length_c   1.000
_cell.angle_alpha   90.00
_cell.angle_beta   90.00
_cell.angle_gamma   90.00
#
_symmetry.space_group_name_H-M   'P 1'
#
loop_
_entity.id
_entity.type
_entity.pdbx_description
1 polymer ?
#
loop_
_entity_poly.entity_id
_entity_poly.type
_entity_poly.pdbx_seq_one_letter_code
_entity_poly.pdbx_strand_id
1 'polypeptide(L)'
;MPEREKVKAVISYEDDVHAWVYLDQVDKVIRYEAYVIDYDEDGEPGTLKFVIEEGVLDNVHEVPLFRTLLQEYHERQADADAGGNGLSLLKAYTLTFDGRLIPTPPLLLFYASLTSRQLDEIHHYFATQEKRLKREKKQRWMRMLRALGFDVMNNL
;
A
#
# COMPACT_ATOMS: atom_id res chain seq x y z
N MET A 1 -11.13 -27.79 39.94
CA MET A 1 -11.30 -26.47 39.29
C MET A 1 -11.86 -26.77 37.91
N PRO A 2 -13.13 -26.45 37.60
CA PRO A 2 -13.60 -26.62 36.23
C PRO A 2 -12.79 -25.67 35.33
N GLU A 3 -12.27 -26.17 34.22
CA GLU A 3 -11.72 -25.33 33.15
C GLU A 3 -12.79 -24.30 32.80
N ARG A 4 -12.53 -23.03 33.08
CA ARG A 4 -13.33 -21.96 32.48
C ARG A 4 -13.17 -22.13 30.99
N GLU A 5 -14.26 -22.48 30.32
CA GLU A 5 -14.37 -22.45 28.88
C GLU A 5 -13.77 -21.12 28.40
N LYS A 6 -12.59 -21.18 27.78
CA LYS A 6 -11.91 -19.99 27.27
C LYS A 6 -12.81 -19.46 26.16
N VAL A 7 -13.58 -18.43 26.48
CA VAL A 7 -14.37 -17.68 25.51
C VAL A 7 -13.42 -17.28 24.39
N LYS A 8 -13.66 -17.79 23.18
CA LYS A 8 -12.84 -17.45 22.03
C LYS A 8 -13.10 -15.99 21.69
N ALA A 9 -12.04 -15.23 21.46
CA ALA A 9 -12.16 -13.88 20.96
C ALA A 9 -12.86 -13.92 19.59
N VAL A 10 -13.85 -13.05 19.42
CA VAL A 10 -14.65 -12.95 18.21
C VAL A 10 -14.09 -11.83 17.35
N ILE A 11 -14.00 -12.06 16.04
CA ILE A 11 -13.63 -11.06 15.03
C ILE A 11 -14.78 -10.91 14.04
N SER A 12 -15.27 -9.69 13.86
CA SER A 12 -16.11 -9.32 12.73
C SER A 12 -15.22 -9.11 11.50
N TYR A 13 -15.40 -9.93 10.47
CA TYR A 13 -14.58 -9.79 9.26
C TYR A 13 -14.79 -8.44 8.55
N GLU A 14 -16.02 -7.95 8.52
CA GLU A 14 -16.32 -6.69 7.82
C GLU A 14 -15.89 -5.46 8.61
N ASP A 15 -15.87 -5.53 9.93
CA ASP A 15 -15.61 -4.36 10.78
C ASP A 15 -14.15 -4.30 11.25
N ASP A 16 -13.53 -5.46 11.54
CA ASP A 16 -12.23 -5.50 12.22
C ASP A 16 -11.06 -5.81 11.27
N VAL A 17 -11.35 -6.42 10.12
CA VAL A 17 -10.31 -6.82 9.15
C VAL A 17 -10.16 -5.75 8.08
N HIS A 18 -8.96 -5.22 7.96
CA HIS A 18 -8.63 -4.18 6.99
C HIS A 18 -7.48 -4.61 6.11
N ALA A 19 -7.36 -3.93 4.98
CA ALA A 19 -6.19 -3.98 4.12
C ALA A 19 -5.69 -2.56 3.94
N TRP A 20 -4.37 -2.37 3.96
CA TRP A 20 -3.74 -1.12 3.60
C TRP A 20 -2.83 -1.37 2.39
N VAL A 21 -2.98 -0.55 1.36
CA VAL A 21 -2.14 -0.59 0.16
C VAL A 21 -1.24 0.64 0.13
N TYR A 22 0.04 0.41 -0.13
CA TYR A 22 1.03 1.48 -0.20
C TYR A 22 2.10 1.22 -1.26
N LEU A 23 2.77 2.29 -1.67
CA LEU A 23 3.92 2.22 -2.56
C LEU A 23 5.21 2.16 -1.73
N ASP A 24 5.95 1.05 -1.87
CA ASP A 24 7.31 0.94 -1.39
C ASP A 24 8.25 1.87 -2.19
N GLN A 25 8.80 2.86 -1.50
CA GLN A 25 9.64 3.88 -2.11
C GLN A 25 11.03 3.40 -2.54
N VAL A 26 11.49 2.27 -1.98
CA VAL A 26 12.80 1.69 -2.27
C VAL A 26 12.71 0.82 -3.51
N ASP A 27 11.77 -0.12 -3.49
CA ASP A 27 11.67 -1.17 -4.51
C ASP A 27 10.72 -0.81 -5.66
N LYS A 28 9.98 0.31 -5.55
CA LYS A 28 9.00 0.79 -6.55
C LYS A 28 7.93 -0.27 -6.86
N VAL A 29 7.48 -0.94 -5.80
CA VAL A 29 6.41 -1.94 -5.84
C VAL A 29 5.24 -1.52 -4.97
N ILE A 30 4.03 -1.84 -5.41
CA ILE A 30 2.83 -1.60 -4.63
C ILE A 30 2.63 -2.83 -3.74
N ARG A 31 2.63 -2.63 -2.43
CA ARG A 31 2.44 -3.67 -1.42
C ARG A 31 1.09 -3.51 -0.75
N TYR A 32 0.67 -4.58 -0.08
CA TYR A 32 -0.46 -4.53 0.83
C TYR A 32 -0.18 -5.29 2.12
N GLU A 33 -0.83 -4.83 3.18
CA GLU A 33 -0.88 -5.48 4.47
C GLU A 33 -2.34 -5.66 4.87
N ALA A 34 -2.72 -6.90 5.15
CA ALA A 34 -4.01 -7.23 5.73
C ALA A 34 -3.85 -7.38 7.23
N TYR A 35 -4.66 -6.69 8.03
CA TYR A 35 -4.50 -6.64 9.49
C TYR A 35 -5.85 -6.63 10.20
N VAL A 36 -5.79 -6.92 11.49
CA VAL A 36 -6.92 -6.81 12.42
C VAL A 36 -6.65 -5.65 13.37
N ILE A 37 -7.66 -4.83 13.62
CA ILE A 37 -7.61 -3.78 14.66
C ILE A 37 -8.13 -4.32 16.00
N ASP A 38 -7.63 -3.76 17.09
CA ASP A 38 -8.20 -4.02 18.42
C ASP A 38 -9.15 -2.90 18.84
N TYR A 39 -9.89 -3.13 19.92
CA TYR A 39 -10.75 -2.13 20.55
C TYR A 39 -10.35 -1.96 22.01
N ASP A 40 -10.46 -0.73 22.52
CA ASP A 40 -10.23 -0.47 23.93
C ASP A 40 -11.44 -0.88 24.80
N GLU A 41 -11.37 -0.61 26.11
CA GLU A 41 -12.44 -0.95 27.06
C GLU A 41 -13.75 -0.18 26.79
N ASP A 42 -13.67 0.96 26.11
CA ASP A 42 -14.82 1.79 25.72
C ASP A 42 -15.41 1.37 24.36
N GLY A 43 -14.78 0.41 23.67
CA GLY A 43 -15.21 -0.08 22.37
C GLY A 43 -14.79 0.81 21.20
N GLU A 44 -13.86 1.74 21.42
CA GLU A 44 -13.33 2.60 20.37
C GLU A 44 -12.25 1.87 19.57
N PRO A 45 -12.17 2.07 18.24
CA PRO A 45 -11.11 1.48 17.41
C PRO A 45 -9.73 1.88 17.93
N GLY A 46 -8.98 0.89 18.39
CA GLY A 46 -7.65 1.05 18.91
C GLY A 46 -6.58 0.98 17.83
N THR A 47 -5.45 0.39 18.19
CA THR A 47 -4.30 0.22 17.29
C THR A 47 -4.34 -1.13 16.57
N LEU A 48 -3.43 -1.32 15.62
CA LEU A 48 -3.21 -2.60 14.95
C LEU A 48 -2.98 -3.70 15.99
N LYS A 49 -3.80 -4.75 15.94
CA LYS A 49 -3.68 -5.93 16.79
C LYS A 49 -2.62 -6.87 16.24
N PHE A 50 -2.75 -7.24 14.97
CA PHE A 50 -1.77 -8.04 14.24
C PHE A 50 -2.00 -8.00 12.72
N VAL A 51 -0.95 -8.34 11.96
CA VAL A 51 -0.99 -8.54 10.50
C VAL A 51 -1.33 -9.99 10.18
N ILE A 52 -2.29 -10.20 9.29
CA ILE A 52 -2.74 -11.50 8.77
C ILE A 52 -1.87 -11.92 7.59
N GLU A 53 -1.67 -11.04 6.61
CA GLU A 53 -0.99 -11.33 5.35
C GLU A 53 -0.32 -10.07 4.82
N GLU A 54 0.93 -10.21 4.38
CA GLU A 54 1.64 -9.20 3.61
C GLU A 54 1.82 -9.70 2.18
N GLY A 55 1.78 -8.79 1.20
CA GLY A 55 1.99 -9.17 -0.19
C GLY A 55 2.36 -8.03 -1.12
N VAL A 56 2.77 -8.40 -2.33
CA VAL A 56 3.03 -7.49 -3.44
C VAL A 56 1.87 -7.59 -4.43
N LEU A 57 1.36 -6.43 -4.87
CA LEU A 57 0.34 -6.34 -5.92
C LEU A 57 1.01 -6.32 -7.30
N ASP A 58 1.68 -5.21 -7.61
CA ASP A 58 2.20 -4.91 -8.95
C ASP A 58 3.45 -4.02 -8.82
N ASN A 59 4.30 -4.03 -9.83
CA ASN A 59 5.33 -3.01 -9.96
C ASN A 59 4.68 -1.69 -10.38
N VAL A 60 5.22 -0.56 -9.93
CA VAL A 60 4.67 0.78 -10.23
C VAL A 60 4.48 1.03 -11.73
N HIS A 61 5.40 0.55 -12.58
CA HIS A 61 5.36 0.76 -14.02
C HIS A 61 4.30 -0.10 -14.75
N GLU A 62 3.80 -1.14 -14.09
CA GLU A 62 2.74 -2.02 -14.60
C GLU A 62 1.36 -1.39 -14.41
N VAL A 63 1.21 -0.52 -13.41
CA VAL A 63 -0.04 0.18 -13.13
C VAL A 63 -0.22 1.39 -14.06
N PRO A 64 -1.27 1.44 -14.90
CA PRO A 64 -1.47 2.52 -15.87
C PRO A 64 -1.47 3.92 -15.26
N LEU A 65 -2.09 4.11 -14.10
CA LEU A 65 -2.11 5.39 -13.38
C LEU A 65 -0.69 5.88 -13.10
N PHE A 66 0.12 5.04 -12.45
CA PHE A 66 1.49 5.40 -12.09
C PHE A 66 2.38 5.59 -13.32
N ARG A 67 2.18 4.79 -14.37
CA ARG A 67 2.87 4.98 -15.65
C ARG A 67 2.63 6.38 -16.22
N THR A 68 1.37 6.82 -16.27
CA THR A 68 1.00 8.15 -16.75
C THR A 68 1.61 9.25 -15.88
N LEU A 69 1.47 9.15 -14.56
CA LEU A 69 2.01 10.15 -13.63
C LEU A 69 3.53 10.26 -13.68
N LEU A 70 4.23 9.13 -13.80
CA LEU A 70 5.68 9.10 -13.96
C LEU A 70 6.11 9.72 -15.29
N GLN A 71 5.37 9.47 -16.37
CA GLN A 71 5.64 10.09 -17.67
C GLN A 71 5.48 11.62 -17.59
N GLU A 72 4.37 12.12 -17.06
CA GLU A 72 4.13 13.56 -16.87
C GLU A 72 5.21 14.21 -15.98
N TYR A 73 5.67 13.48 -14.96
CA TYR A 73 6.77 13.92 -14.13
C TYR A 73 8.08 14.06 -14.91
N HIS A 74 8.45 13.05 -15.71
CA HIS A 74 9.67 13.05 -16.51
C HIS A 74 9.65 14.15 -17.57
N GLU A 75 8.51 14.40 -18.21
CA GLU A 75 8.32 15.49 -19.18
C GLU A 75 8.55 16.86 -18.52
N ARG A 76 7.96 17.10 -17.35
CA ARG A 76 8.17 18.35 -16.59
C ARG A 76 9.61 18.58 -16.15
N GLN A 77 10.33 17.50 -15.79
CA GLN A 77 11.75 17.61 -15.45
C GLN A 77 12.61 17.92 -16.68
N ALA A 78 12.33 17.29 -17.83
CA ALA A 78 13.07 17.54 -19.06
C ALA A 78 12.92 19.00 -19.53
N ASP A 79 11.73 19.57 -19.41
CA ASP A 79 11.46 20.98 -19.72
C ASP A 79 12.21 21.94 -18.78
N ALA A 80 12.30 21.61 -17.49
CA ALA A 80 13.02 22.41 -16.50
C ALA A 80 14.54 22.41 -16.75
N ASP A 81 15.10 21.26 -17.15
CA ASP A 81 16.52 21.11 -17.43
C ASP A 81 16.96 21.82 -18.72
N ALA A 82 16.04 22.01 -19.69
CA ALA A 82 16.30 22.77 -20.90
C ALA A 82 16.45 24.30 -20.66
N GLY A 83 16.05 24.81 -19.48
CA GLY A 83 15.95 26.24 -19.14
C GLY A 83 17.15 26.89 -18.42
N GLY A 84 18.13 26.13 -17.91
CA GLY A 84 19.44 26.67 -17.50
C GLY A 84 19.93 26.42 -16.05
N ASN A 85 21.27 26.42 -15.95
CA ASN A 85 22.19 26.23 -14.80
C ASN A 85 22.46 24.78 -14.35
N GLY A 86 23.51 24.21 -14.96
CA GLY A 86 24.11 22.89 -14.74
C GLY A 86 24.69 22.62 -13.34
N LEU A 87 23.86 22.71 -12.31
CA LEU A 87 24.09 22.17 -10.97
C LEU A 87 23.12 21.02 -10.62
N SER A 88 22.58 20.33 -11.62
CA SER A 88 21.86 19.04 -11.44
C SER A 88 22.86 17.88 -11.29
N LEU A 89 23.87 18.04 -10.43
CA LEU A 89 24.92 17.03 -10.18
C LEU A 89 24.37 15.90 -9.28
N LEU A 90 24.30 14.68 -9.81
CA LEU A 90 24.65 13.41 -9.11
C LEU A 90 23.60 12.59 -8.30
N LYS A 91 22.28 12.81 -8.32
CA LYS A 91 21.40 12.14 -7.31
C LYS A 91 20.22 11.25 -7.72
N ALA A 92 20.11 10.77 -8.95
CA ALA A 92 18.99 9.90 -9.28
C ALA A 92 19.32 8.61 -10.07
N TYR A 93 20.55 8.29 -10.48
CA TYR A 93 20.88 7.37 -11.61
C TYR A 93 20.50 5.84 -11.53
N THR A 94 20.21 5.19 -12.68
CA THR A 94 19.84 3.78 -13.02
C THR A 94 20.43 3.43 -14.39
N LEU A 95 21.10 2.30 -14.61
CA LEU A 95 21.82 2.06 -15.88
C LEU A 95 20.94 1.53 -17.03
N THR A 96 21.14 2.00 -18.28
CA THR A 96 20.62 1.33 -19.50
C THR A 96 21.43 0.06 -19.85
N PHE A 97 20.88 -0.79 -20.72
CA PHE A 97 21.53 -2.04 -21.22
C PHE A 97 22.91 -1.80 -21.88
N ASP A 98 23.14 -0.60 -22.37
CA ASP A 98 24.35 -0.06 -23.02
C ASP A 98 25.28 0.71 -22.06
N GLY A 99 25.05 0.63 -20.73
CA GLY A 99 26.02 1.04 -19.72
C GLY A 99 25.93 2.49 -19.22
N ARG A 100 24.87 3.22 -19.57
CA ARG A 100 24.72 4.65 -19.23
C ARG A 100 23.90 4.87 -17.95
N LEU A 101 24.39 5.66 -17.01
CA LEU A 101 23.70 6.09 -15.77
C LEU A 101 22.47 6.99 -16.08
N ILE A 102 21.26 6.65 -15.61
CA ILE A 102 19.97 7.35 -15.86
C ILE A 102 19.25 7.75 -14.57
N PRO A 103 19.05 9.02 -14.24
CA PRO A 103 18.36 9.37 -13.03
C PRO A 103 16.90 8.90 -12.88
N THR A 104 16.56 7.79 -12.16
CA THR A 104 15.24 7.69 -11.53
C THR A 104 15.20 8.54 -10.25
N PRO A 105 14.40 9.61 -10.22
CA PRO A 105 14.23 10.38 -9.01
C PRO A 105 13.82 9.45 -7.85
N PRO A 106 14.32 9.69 -6.63
CA PRO A 106 13.74 9.06 -5.46
C PRO A 106 12.24 9.31 -5.49
N LEU A 107 11.43 8.28 -5.20
CA LEU A 107 9.96 8.41 -5.21
C LEU A 107 9.49 9.60 -4.34
N LEU A 108 10.28 10.00 -3.35
CA LEU A 108 10.11 11.25 -2.61
C LEU A 108 9.96 12.50 -3.51
N LEU A 109 10.82 12.68 -4.51
CA LEU A 109 10.73 13.82 -5.44
C LEU A 109 9.54 13.69 -6.39
N PHE A 110 9.20 12.47 -6.77
CA PHE A 110 7.99 12.19 -7.53
C PHE A 110 6.76 12.61 -6.72
N TYR A 111 6.61 12.12 -5.48
CA TYR A 111 5.49 12.48 -4.60
C TYR A 111 5.42 13.98 -4.33
N ALA A 112 6.55 14.64 -4.08
CA ALA A 112 6.60 16.08 -3.83
C ALA A 112 6.15 16.93 -5.05
N SER A 113 6.20 16.37 -6.25
CA SER A 113 5.77 17.05 -7.48
C SER A 113 4.29 16.84 -7.83
N LEU A 114 3.62 15.93 -7.14
CA LEU A 114 2.23 15.60 -7.44
C LEU A 114 1.32 16.75 -6.99
N THR A 115 0.37 17.07 -7.85
CA THR A 115 -0.73 17.96 -7.48
C THR A 115 -1.66 17.26 -6.49
N SER A 116 -2.44 18.03 -5.72
CA SER A 116 -3.45 17.46 -4.82
C SER A 116 -4.41 16.51 -5.55
N ARG A 117 -4.80 16.86 -6.78
CA ARG A 117 -5.62 15.98 -7.62
C ARG A 117 -4.94 14.65 -7.95
N GLN A 118 -3.66 14.67 -8.34
CA GLN A 118 -2.93 13.44 -8.66
C GLN A 118 -2.74 12.58 -7.39
N LEU A 119 -2.53 13.20 -6.23
CA LEU A 119 -2.52 12.50 -4.94
C LEU A 119 -3.88 11.86 -4.64
N ASP A 120 -4.98 12.57 -4.86
CA ASP A 120 -6.33 12.04 -4.67
C ASP A 120 -6.60 10.85 -5.62
N GLU A 121 -6.12 10.90 -6.86
CA GLU A 121 -6.21 9.80 -7.82
C GLU A 121 -5.43 8.56 -7.33
N ILE A 122 -4.23 8.74 -6.77
CA ILE A 122 -3.45 7.67 -6.15
C ILE A 122 -4.17 7.09 -4.92
N HIS A 123 -4.65 7.94 -4.02
CA HIS A 123 -5.38 7.50 -2.83
C HIS A 123 -6.65 6.74 -3.21
N HIS A 124 -7.38 7.21 -4.22
CA HIS A 124 -8.55 6.52 -4.74
C HIS A 124 -8.20 5.15 -5.33
N TYR A 125 -7.10 5.06 -6.06
CA TYR A 125 -6.60 3.79 -6.57
C TYR A 125 -6.27 2.81 -5.42
N PHE A 126 -5.55 3.25 -4.39
CA PHE A 126 -5.25 2.42 -3.22
C PHE A 126 -6.51 1.97 -2.49
N ALA A 127 -7.45 2.87 -2.19
CA ALA A 127 -8.72 2.53 -1.54
C ALA A 127 -9.54 1.52 -2.37
N THR A 128 -9.44 1.57 -3.70
CA THR A 128 -10.06 0.60 -4.60
C THR A 128 -9.38 -0.77 -4.51
N GLN A 129 -8.05 -0.82 -4.47
CA GLN A 129 -7.30 -2.07 -4.28
C GLN A 129 -7.54 -2.68 -2.89
N GLU A 130 -7.65 -1.88 -1.83
CA GLU A 130 -7.94 -2.35 -0.47
C GLU A 130 -9.30 -3.06 -0.41
N LYS A 131 -10.35 -2.42 -0.95
CA LYS A 131 -11.69 -3.02 -1.05
C LYS A 131 -11.67 -4.31 -1.89
N ARG A 132 -10.94 -4.29 -3.00
CA ARG A 132 -10.79 -5.46 -3.88
C ARG A 132 -10.11 -6.62 -3.14
N LEU A 133 -8.99 -6.35 -2.46
CA LEU A 133 -8.24 -7.32 -1.67
C LEU A 133 -9.11 -7.92 -0.57
N LYS A 134 -9.80 -7.08 0.22
CA LYS A 134 -10.70 -7.53 1.28
C LYS A 134 -11.80 -8.46 0.75
N ARG A 135 -12.33 -8.21 -0.46
CA ARG A 135 -13.31 -9.09 -1.08
C ARG A 135 -12.69 -10.39 -1.62
N GLU A 136 -11.61 -10.30 -2.38
CA GLU A 136 -10.99 -11.45 -3.06
C GLU A 136 -10.34 -12.42 -2.07
N LYS A 137 -9.72 -11.90 -1.01
CA LYS A 137 -8.99 -12.70 -0.02
C LYS A 137 -9.86 -13.15 1.16
N LYS A 138 -11.14 -12.76 1.20
CA LYS A 138 -12.08 -13.04 2.30
C LYS A 138 -12.02 -14.47 2.82
N GLN A 139 -12.22 -15.46 1.94
CA GLN A 139 -12.21 -16.86 2.33
C GLN A 139 -10.84 -17.34 2.84
N ARG A 140 -9.74 -16.73 2.38
CA ARG A 140 -8.39 -17.06 2.86
C ARG A 140 -8.16 -16.46 4.23
N TRP A 141 -8.42 -15.17 4.41
CA TRP A 141 -8.18 -14.47 5.69
C TRP A 141 -9.08 -15.00 6.80
N MET A 142 -10.37 -15.27 6.53
CA MET A 142 -11.25 -15.91 7.50
C MET A 142 -10.73 -17.28 7.96
N ARG A 143 -10.16 -18.08 7.05
CA ARG A 143 -9.55 -19.37 7.42
C ARG A 143 -8.30 -19.20 8.27
N MET A 144 -7.45 -18.22 7.96
CA MET A 144 -6.26 -17.90 8.76
C MET A 144 -6.64 -17.46 10.17
N LEU A 145 -7.62 -16.56 10.31
CA LEU A 145 -8.12 -16.10 11.60
C LEU A 145 -8.71 -17.25 12.44
N ARG A 146 -9.50 -18.15 11.83
CA ARG A 146 -9.98 -19.35 12.52
C ARG A 146 -8.86 -20.28 12.95
N ALA A 147 -7.81 -20.41 12.13
CA ALA A 147 -6.63 -21.21 12.47
C ALA A 147 -5.82 -20.60 13.62
N LEU A 148 -5.85 -19.27 13.77
CA LEU A 148 -5.29 -18.55 14.92
C LEU A 148 -6.15 -18.67 16.19
N GLY A 149 -7.32 -19.32 16.12
CA GLY A 149 -8.18 -19.61 17.26
C GLY A 149 -9.32 -18.62 17.50
N PHE A 150 -9.50 -17.64 16.60
CA PHE A 150 -10.62 -16.69 16.66
C PHE A 150 -11.91 -17.32 16.15
N ASP A 151 -13.04 -16.92 16.74
CA ASP A 151 -14.33 -17.10 16.09
C ASP A 151 -14.54 -15.93 15.11
N VAL A 152 -14.92 -16.22 13.87
CA VAL A 152 -14.94 -15.21 12.79
C VAL A 152 -16.35 -15.10 12.24
N MET A 153 -16.98 -13.97 12.54
CA MET A 153 -18.30 -13.61 12.05
C MET A 153 -18.21 -12.99 10.67
N ASN A 154 -19.19 -13.33 9.84
CA ASN A 154 -19.38 -12.75 8.54
C ASN A 154 -20.64 -11.91 8.57
N ASN A 155 -20.50 -10.62 8.87
CA ASN A 155 -21.61 -9.69 8.76
C ASN A 155 -21.80 -9.37 7.26
N LEU A 156 -23.06 -9.31 6.82
CA LEU A 156 -23.46 -9.10 5.42
C LEU A 156 -23.77 -7.63 5.15
#